data_AF-H0TKF5-F1
#
_entry.id   AF-H0TKF5-F1
#
_cell.length_a   1.000
_cell.length_b   1.000
_cell.length_c   1.000
_cell.angle_alpha   90.00
_cell.angle_beta   90.00
_cell.angle_gamma   90.00
#
_symmetry.space_group_name_H-M   'P 1'
#
loop_
_entity.id
_entity.type
_entity.pdbx_description
1 polymer ?
#
loop_
_entity_poly.entity_id
_entity_poly.type
_entity_poly.pdbx_seq_one_letter_code
_entity_poly.pdbx_strand_id
1 'polypeptide(L)'
;MARDNLARALPVGDAVAPSPAMEDVLIHVRFFPSSEINSIGERPAHLTADAWYKLLLERARPHYQTFAGGRGFFRIPRPRFEAILKDVAA
;
A
#
# COMPACT_ATOMS: atom_id res chain seq x y z
N MET A 1 -44.98 33.70 10.56
CA MET A 1 -43.62 33.54 10.00
C MET A 1 -43.28 32.06 10.04
N ALA A 2 -43.48 31.38 8.91
CA ALA A 2 -43.16 29.96 8.75
C ALA A 2 -41.63 29.81 8.63
N ARG A 3 -41.05 28.91 9.43
CA ARG A 3 -39.73 28.36 9.16
C ARG A 3 -39.81 26.86 9.39
N ASP A 4 -40.24 26.17 8.34
CA ASP A 4 -39.80 24.85 7.96
C ASP A 4 -38.35 24.60 8.40
N ASN A 5 -38.16 23.65 9.32
CA ASN A 5 -36.91 22.91 9.42
C ASN A 5 -37.26 21.44 9.32
N LEU A 6 -37.58 21.09 8.07
CA LEU A 6 -37.73 19.74 7.57
C LEU A 6 -36.48 18.93 7.93
N ALA A 7 -36.72 17.79 8.56
CA ALA A 7 -35.77 16.73 8.78
C ALA A 7 -34.99 16.43 7.49
N ARG A 8 -33.72 16.85 7.45
CA ARG A 8 -32.76 16.32 6.48
C ARG A 8 -31.97 15.23 7.18
N ALA A 9 -32.62 14.09 7.32
CA ALA A 9 -31.93 12.81 7.47
C ALA A 9 -30.95 12.72 6.29
N LEU A 10 -29.66 12.93 6.56
CA LEU A 10 -28.63 12.49 5.64
C LEU A 10 -28.76 10.96 5.60
N PRO A 11 -28.94 10.33 4.43
CA PRO A 11 -28.64 8.92 4.36
C PRO A 11 -27.17 8.81 4.77
N VAL A 12 -26.93 8.13 5.89
CA VAL A 12 -25.64 7.51 6.18
C VAL A 12 -25.31 6.73 4.91
N GLY A 13 -24.45 7.33 4.09
CA GLY A 13 -23.95 6.72 2.88
C GLY A 13 -23.33 5.41 3.31
N ASP A 14 -23.97 4.35 2.84
CA ASP A 14 -23.53 2.97 2.81
C ASP A 14 -22.06 2.85 3.22
N ALA A 15 -21.84 2.27 4.40
CA ALA A 15 -20.54 1.80 4.80
C ALA A 15 -20.06 0.89 3.66
N VAL A 16 -19.14 1.42 2.83
CA VAL A 16 -18.50 0.64 1.80
C VAL A 16 -17.81 -0.51 2.51
N ALA A 17 -18.45 -1.68 2.46
CA ALA A 17 -17.81 -2.92 2.85
C ALA A 17 -16.53 -2.98 2.00
N PRO A 18 -15.34 -3.17 2.59
CA PRO A 18 -14.16 -3.39 1.79
C PRO A 18 -14.38 -4.68 1.01
N SER A 19 -14.69 -4.54 -0.28
CA SER A 19 -14.72 -5.67 -1.19
C SER A 19 -13.35 -6.36 -1.11
N PRO A 20 -13.27 -7.62 -0.66
CA PRO A 20 -12.00 -8.26 -0.26
C PRO A 20 -11.05 -8.56 -1.44
N ALA A 21 -11.31 -8.00 -2.63
CA ALA A 21 -10.51 -8.16 -3.84
C ALA A 21 -9.88 -6.86 -4.36
N MET A 22 -10.15 -5.69 -3.77
CA MET A 22 -9.70 -4.39 -4.31
C MET A 22 -9.08 -3.46 -3.27
N GLU A 23 -8.42 -4.00 -2.25
CA GLU A 23 -7.61 -3.18 -1.34
C GLU A 23 -6.18 -3.08 -1.86
N ASP A 24 -5.61 -1.88 -1.86
CA ASP A 24 -4.20 -1.69 -2.15
C ASP A 24 -3.35 -2.25 -1.00
N VAL A 25 -2.30 -2.99 -1.33
CA VAL A 25 -1.28 -3.43 -0.39
C VAL A 25 -0.29 -2.29 -0.19
N LEU A 26 -0.24 -1.80 1.04
CA LEU A 26 0.69 -0.75 1.48
C LEU A 26 1.93 -1.38 2.11
N ILE A 27 3.05 -1.31 1.39
CA ILE A 27 4.34 -1.84 1.87
C ILE A 27 5.22 -0.68 2.30
N HIS A 28 5.44 -0.55 3.60
CA HIS A 28 6.34 0.46 4.14
C HIS A 28 7.81 0.04 3.99
N VAL A 29 8.62 1.02 3.61
CA VAL A 29 10.07 0.90 3.48
C VAL A 29 10.71 1.98 4.35
N ARG A 30 11.68 1.59 5.18
CA ARG A 30 12.52 2.52 5.92
C ARG A 30 13.95 2.37 5.45
N PHE A 31 14.62 3.51 5.32
CA PHE A 31 16.02 3.61 4.93
C PHE A 31 16.84 4.11 6.11
N PHE A 32 18.05 3.60 6.23
CA PHE A 32 19.08 4.20 7.08
C PHE A 32 19.56 5.53 6.49
N PRO A 33 20.22 6.40 7.29
CA PRO A 33 20.93 7.57 6.77
C PRO A 33 22.01 7.21 5.73
N SER A 34 22.54 5.98 5.75
CA SER A 34 23.45 5.43 4.74
C SER A 34 22.78 5.09 3.40
N SER A 35 21.46 5.32 3.26
CA SER A 35 20.62 4.92 2.11
C SER A 35 20.36 3.42 1.98
N GLU A 36 20.82 2.60 2.93
CA GLU A 36 20.52 1.16 2.99
C GLU A 36 19.10 0.90 3.51
N ILE A 37 18.50 -0.23 3.15
CA ILE A 37 17.17 -0.61 3.65
C ILE A 37 17.29 -1.02 5.12
N ASN A 38 16.61 -0.29 6.00
CA ASN A 38 16.47 -0.62 7.42
C ASN A 38 15.40 -1.69 7.66
N SER A 39 14.21 -1.50 7.07
CA SER A 39 13.10 -2.43 7.22
C SER A 39 12.15 -2.31 6.05
N ILE A 40 11.63 -3.45 5.58
CA ILE A 40 10.62 -3.52 4.51
C ILE A 40 9.55 -4.55 4.88
N GLY A 41 8.29 -4.15 4.71
CA GLY A 41 7.14 -5.03 4.95
C GLY A 41 6.96 -6.10 3.88
N GLU A 42 6.08 -7.07 4.15
CA GLU A 42 5.62 -8.08 3.19
C GLU A 42 6.75 -8.81 2.45
N ARG A 43 7.89 -9.00 3.12
CA ARG A 43 9.10 -9.59 2.55
C ARG A 43 9.05 -11.13 2.65
N PRO A 44 9.26 -11.86 1.54
CA PRO A 44 9.46 -13.31 1.57
C PRO A 44 10.70 -13.70 2.39
N ALA A 45 10.61 -14.79 3.18
CA ALA A 45 11.67 -15.18 4.11
C ALA A 45 13.03 -15.49 3.44
N HIS A 46 13.00 -15.93 2.18
CA HIS A 46 14.19 -16.30 1.41
C HIS A 46 14.90 -15.09 0.74
N LEU A 47 14.30 -13.90 0.74
CA LEU A 47 14.90 -12.69 0.17
C LEU A 47 15.45 -11.75 1.24
N THR A 48 16.56 -11.08 0.94
CA THR A 48 17.04 -9.94 1.73
C THR A 48 16.14 -8.72 1.54
N ALA A 49 16.19 -7.77 2.47
CA ALA A 49 15.40 -6.54 2.38
C ALA A 49 15.74 -5.70 1.13
N ASP A 50 17.02 -5.64 0.76
CA ASP A 50 17.49 -4.96 -0.44
C ASP A 50 17.03 -5.66 -1.73
N ALA A 51 17.16 -7.00 -1.80
CA ALA A 51 16.68 -7.76 -2.96
C ALA A 51 15.18 -7.61 -3.15
N TRP A 52 14.41 -7.66 -2.06
CA TRP A 52 12.96 -7.46 -2.11
C TRP A 52 12.59 -6.03 -2.56
N TYR A 53 13.27 -5.01 -2.04
CA TYR A 53 13.05 -3.63 -2.46
C TYR A 53 13.34 -3.41 -3.95
N LYS A 54 14.47 -3.93 -4.45
CA LYS A 54 14.85 -3.84 -5.88
C LYS A 54 13.82 -4.52 -6.78
N LEU A 55 13.31 -5.68 -6.37
CA LEU A 55 12.28 -6.40 -7.12
C LEU A 55 10.95 -5.63 -7.17
N LEU A 56 10.51 -5.08 -6.02
CA LEU A 56 9.32 -4.23 -5.98
C LEU A 56 9.51 -2.95 -6.83
N LEU A 57 10.70 -2.36 -6.82
CA LEU A 57 11.03 -1.24 -7.70
C LEU A 57 10.93 -1.62 -9.18
N GLU A 58 11.42 -2.79 -9.57
CA GLU A 58 11.37 -3.25 -10.96
C GLU A 58 9.93 -3.53 -11.43
N ARG A 59 9.13 -4.22 -10.60
CA ARG A 59 7.78 -4.68 -10.95
C ARG A 59 6.68 -3.67 -10.66
N ALA A 60 6.90 -2.75 -9.72
CA ALA A 60 5.89 -1.82 -9.22
C ALA A 60 6.42 -0.38 -9.05
N ARG A 61 7.44 0.03 -9.81
CA ARG A 61 7.96 1.42 -9.84
C ARG A 61 6.88 2.51 -9.84
N PRO A 62 5.81 2.42 -10.66
CA PRO A 62 4.78 3.46 -10.71
C PRO A 62 3.99 3.61 -9.40
N HIS A 63 4.03 2.59 -8.54
CA HIS A 63 3.35 2.53 -7.26
C HIS A 63 4.23 2.92 -6.08
N TYR A 64 5.49 3.27 -6.34
CA TYR A 64 6.45 3.66 -5.31
C TYR A 64 6.41 5.16 -5.05
N GLN A 65 6.34 5.54 -3.78
CA GLN A 65 6.39 6.93 -3.34
C GLN A 65 7.39 7.09 -2.20
N THR A 66 8.24 8.11 -2.31
CA THR A 66 9.20 8.50 -1.28
C THR A 66 8.64 9.58 -0.38
N PHE A 67 8.83 9.43 0.92
CA PHE A 67 8.60 10.47 1.93
C PHE A 67 9.92 11.04 2.44
N ALA A 68 9.87 12.30 2.89
CA ALA A 68 11.02 12.92 3.54
C ALA A 68 11.46 12.13 4.79
N GLY A 69 12.79 12.10 5.02
CA GLY A 69 13.41 11.46 6.18
C GLY A 69 13.63 9.95 6.04
N GLY A 70 14.02 9.47 4.85
CA GLY A 70 14.40 8.07 4.66
C GLY A 70 13.22 7.10 4.78
N ARG A 71 12.03 7.51 4.34
CA ARG A 71 10.83 6.66 4.35
C ARG A 71 10.30 6.54 2.93
N GLY A 72 9.81 5.37 2.58
CA GLY A 72 9.11 5.13 1.33
C GLY A 72 7.97 4.17 1.55
N PHE A 73 7.06 4.11 0.59
CA PHE A 73 6.04 3.07 0.58
C PHE A 73 5.68 2.70 -0.85
N PHE A 74 5.24 1.46 -1.02
CA PHE A 74 4.56 1.02 -2.22
C PHE A 74 3.07 0.94 -1.96
N ARG A 75 2.27 1.42 -2.91
CA ARG A 75 0.80 1.26 -2.91
C ARG A 75 0.39 0.44 -4.13
N ILE A 76 0.46 -0.88 -3.98
CA ILE A 76 0.31 -1.84 -5.09
C ILE A 76 -1.10 -2.44 -5.02
N PRO A 77 -1.86 -2.49 -6.13
CA PRO A 77 -3.11 -3.24 -6.15
C PRO A 77 -2.89 -4.70 -5.75
N ARG A 78 -3.69 -5.22 -4.82
CA ARG A 78 -3.59 -6.62 -4.34
C ARG A 78 -3.37 -7.69 -5.41
N PRO A 79 -4.12 -7.72 -6.54
CA PRO A 79 -3.89 -8.75 -7.56
C PRO A 79 -2.48 -8.68 -8.20
N ARG A 80 -1.92 -7.47 -8.33
CA ARG A 80 -0.55 -7.30 -8.83
C ARG A 80 0.48 -7.74 -7.78
N PHE A 81 0.21 -7.44 -6.51
CA PHE A 81 1.08 -7.85 -5.41
C PHE A 81 1.16 -9.38 -5.29
N GLU A 82 0.02 -10.06 -5.35
CA GLU A 82 -0.05 -11.53 -5.33
C GLU A 82 0.66 -12.15 -6.54
N ALA A 83 0.55 -11.56 -7.73
CA ALA A 83 1.31 -12.00 -8.89
C ALA A 83 2.82 -11.88 -8.67
N ILE A 84 3.29 -10.78 -8.07
CA ILE A 84 4.71 -10.60 -7.72
C ILE A 84 5.15 -11.66 -6.70
N LEU A 85 4.35 -11.92 -5.67
CA LEU A 85 4.66 -12.95 -4.68
C LEU A 85 4.73 -14.35 -5.30
N LYS A 86 3.81 -14.67 -6.23
CA LYS A 86 3.78 -15.94 -6.93
C LYS A 86 5.01 -16.12 -7.82
N ASP A 87 5.41 -15.09 -8.55
CA ASP A 87 6.63 -15.09 -9.37
C ASP A 87 7.90 -15.31 -8.53
N VAL A 88 7.92 -14.80 -7.30
CA VAL A 88 9.07 -14.89 -6.37
C VAL A 88 9.13 -16.22 -5.62
N ALA A 89 7.98 -16.85 -5.39
CA ALA A 89 7.90 -18.16 -4.75
C ALA A 89 8.16 -19.34 -5.70
N ALA A 90 8.20 -19.08 -7.02
CA ALA A 90 8.46 -20.06 -8.07
C ALA A 90 9.97 -20.25 -8.30
#